data_AF-A0A3C0ZT66-F1
#
_entry.id   AF-A0A3C0ZT66-F1
#
_cell.length_a   1.000
_cell.length_b   1.000
_cell.length_c   1.000
_cell.angle_alpha   90.00
_cell.angle_beta   90.00
_cell.angle_gamma   90.00
#
_symmetry.space_group_name_H-M   'P 1'
#
loop_
_entity.id
_entity.type
_entity.pdbx_description
1 polymer ?
#
loop_
_entity_poly.entity_id
_entity_poly.type
_entity_poly.pdbx_seq_one_letter_code
_entity_poly.pdbx_strand_id
1 'polypeptide(L)' 'MVGIILASHGDFATGIYSSACMVFGEADDVTPVTFHNGETPDDLREKIQKAVAELEDPENVLFMC' A
#
# COMPACT_ATOMS: atom_id res chain seq x y z
N MET A 1 13.67 6.36 -3.31
CA MET A 1 13.56 5.06 -4.02
C MET A 1 12.26 5.10 -4.84
N VAL A 2 11.87 4.09 -5.62
CA VAL A 2 10.47 4.05 -6.12
C VAL A 2 9.63 3.50 -4.96
N GLY A 3 8.68 4.27 -4.46
CA GLY A 3 7.76 3.77 -3.44
C GLY A 3 6.66 2.89 -4.04
N ILE A 4 6.20 1.88 -3.31
CA ILE A 4 5.21 0.91 -3.80
C ILE A 4 3.97 0.96 -2.90
N ILE A 5 2.82 1.20 -3.51
CA ILE A 5 1.51 1.01 -2.87
C ILE A 5 0.92 -0.31 -3.36
N LEU A 6 0.78 -1.27 -2.44
CA LEU A 6 0.05 -2.51 -2.68
C LEU A 6 -1.43 -2.25 -2.34
N ALA A 7 -2.32 -2.24 -3.32
CA ALA A 7 -3.74 -1.96 -3.10
C ALA A 7 -4.58 -3.21 -3.39
N SER A 8 -5.56 -3.53 -2.54
CA SER A 8 -6.51 -4.62 -2.84
C SER A 8 -7.84 -4.45 -2.13
N HIS A 9 -8.87 -5.16 -2.64
CA HIS A 9 -10.04 -5.47 -1.83
C HIS A 9 -9.67 -6.45 -0.71
N GLY A 10 -10.17 -6.21 0.51
CA GLY A 10 -9.84 -7.03 1.68
C GLY A 10 -8.34 -7.07 1.98
N ASP A 11 -7.90 -8.15 2.64
CA ASP A 11 -6.55 -8.28 3.21
C ASP A 11 -5.51 -8.89 2.26
N PHE A 12 -5.75 -8.86 0.95
CA PHE A 12 -4.82 -9.49 0.01
C PHE A 12 -3.47 -8.75 -0.06
N ALA A 13 -3.49 -7.41 -0.10
CA ALA A 13 -2.30 -6.57 -0.11
C ALA A 13 -1.45 -6.75 1.15
N THR A 14 -2.08 -6.86 2.33
CA THR A 14 -1.37 -7.13 3.59
C THR A 14 -0.79 -8.55 3.61
N GLY A 15 -1.51 -9.53 3.06
CA GLY A 15 -1.02 -10.90 2.88
C GLY A 15 0.18 -11.00 1.93
N ILE A 16 0.16 -10.30 0.79
CA ILE A 16 1.30 -10.19 -0.13
C ILE A 16 2.48 -9.52 0.57
N TYR A 17 2.25 -8.38 1.23
CA TYR A 17 3.30 -7.66 1.96
C TYR A 17 3.95 -8.56 3.01
N SER A 18 3.16 -9.25 3.84
CA SER A 18 3.68 -10.21 4.81
C SER A 18 4.49 -11.32 4.16
N SER A 19 4.05 -11.83 3.01
CA SER A 19 4.78 -12.86 2.26
C SER A 19 6.10 -12.35 1.71
N ALA A 20 6.12 -11.12 1.19
CA ALA A 20 7.34 -10.46 0.72
C ALA A 20 8.32 -10.26 1.89
N CYS A 21 7.85 -9.79 3.05
CA CYS A 21 8.69 -9.62 4.23
C CYS A 21 9.32 -10.92 4.73
N MET A 22 8.60 -12.05 4.62
CA MET A 22 9.15 -13.36 4.97
C MET A 22 10.31 -13.79 4.05
N VAL A 23 10.30 -13.37 2.78
CA VAL A 23 11.30 -13.78 1.78
C VAL A 23 12.46 -12.79 1.72
N PHE A 24 12.18 -11.50 1.82
CA PHE A 24 13.14 -10.42 1.55
C PHE A 24 13.54 -9.62 2.80
N GLY A 25 12.91 -9.83 3.96
CA GLY A 25 13.05 -8.97 5.13
C GLY A 25 12.10 -7.77 5.07
N GLU A 26 12.16 -6.87 6.06
CA GLU A 26 11.35 -5.64 6.04
C GLU A 26 11.60 -4.85 4.75
N ALA A 27 10.51 -4.42 4.11
CA ALA A 27 10.56 -3.71 2.85
C ALA A 27 10.31 -2.21 3.09
N ASP A 28 11.36 -1.42 3.01
CA ASP A 28 11.28 0.04 3.06
C ASP A 28 10.48 0.58 1.86
N ASP A 29 9.76 1.68 2.06
CA ASP A 29 8.93 2.35 1.03
C ASP A 29 7.88 1.44 0.34
N VAL A 30 7.42 0.37 0.99
CA VAL A 30 6.31 -0.47 0.53
C VAL A 30 5.16 -0.40 1.53
N THR A 31 3.99 0.07 1.10
CA THR A 31 2.82 0.23 1.98
C THR A 31 1.59 -0.47 1.43
N PRO A 32 1.00 -1.42 2.17
CA PRO A 32 -0.29 -2.01 1.81
C PRO A 32 -1.46 -1.09 2.18
N VAL A 33 -2.40 -0.93 1.26
CA VAL A 33 -3.68 -0.21 1.43
C VAL A 33 -4.84 -1.15 1.12
N THR A 34 -5.72 -1.35 2.09
CA THR A 34 -6.88 -2.26 1.95
C THR A 34 -8.19 -1.49 1.78
N PHE A 35 -9.08 -2.05 0.96
CA PHE A 35 -10.43 -1.55 0.74
C PHE A 35 -11.47 -2.58 1.21
N HIS A 36 -12.24 -2.23 2.23
CA HIS A 36 -13.20 -3.12 2.89
C HIS A 36 -14.66 -2.73 2.61
N ASN A 37 -15.57 -3.68 2.87
CA ASN A 37 -17.00 -3.41 2.78
C ASN A 37 -17.43 -2.27 3.70
N GLY A 38 -18.21 -1.33 3.16
CA GLY A 38 -18.67 -0.15 3.89
C GLY A 38 -17.79 1.08 3.71
N GLU A 39 -16.60 0.93 3.12
CA GLU A 39 -15.74 2.06 2.75
C GLU A 39 -16.18 2.63 1.40
N THR A 40 -16.04 3.94 1.28
CA THR A 40 -16.35 4.71 0.08
C THR A 40 -15.08 4.96 -0.75
N PRO A 41 -15.21 5.41 -2.00
CA PRO A 41 -14.06 5.85 -2.79
C PRO A 41 -13.26 7.00 -2.14
N ASP A 42 -13.92 7.87 -1.37
CA ASP A 42 -13.24 8.95 -0.65
C ASP A 42 -12.41 8.42 0.51
N ASP A 43 -12.92 7.43 1.26
CA ASP A 43 -12.16 6.76 2.33
C ASP A 43 -10.90 6.08 1.76
N LEU A 44 -11.04 5.39 0.63
CA LEU A 44 -9.91 4.77 -0.07
C LEU A 44 -8.90 5.83 -0.55
N ARG A 45 -9.39 6.94 -1.11
CA ARG A 45 -8.54 8.04 -1.55
C ARG A 45 -7.73 8.63 -0.40
N GLU A 46 -8.36 8.86 0.75
CA GLU A 46 -7.68 9.39 1.93
C GLU A 46 -6.58 8.43 2.42
N LYS A 47 -6.87 7.13 2.48
CA LYS A 47 -5.86 6.11 2.82
C LYS A 47 -4.68 6.10 1.87
N ILE A 48 -4.93 6.16 0.56
CA ILE A 48 -3.88 6.20 -0.46
C ILE A 48 -3.04 7.46 -0.31
N GLN A 49 -3.68 8.63 -0.16
CA GLN A 49 -2.97 9.91 0.01
C GLN A 49 -2.08 9.91 1.25
N LYS A 50 -2.59 9.34 2.36
CA LYS A 50 -1.80 9.18 3.58
C LYS A 50 -0.60 8.26 3.37
N ALA A 51 -0.82 7.08 2.76
CA ALA A 51 0.26 6.13 2.49
C ALA A 51 1.34 6.72 1.58
N VAL A 52 0.95 7.46 0.53
CA VAL A 52 1.88 8.13 -0.37
C VAL A 52 2.70 9.21 0.33
N ALA A 53 2.10 9.96 1.27
CA ALA A 53 2.80 11.00 2.02
C ALA A 53 3.81 10.44 3.05
N GLU A 54 3.72 9.16 3.40
CA GLU A 54 4.64 8.47 4.31
C GLU A 54 5.86 7.86 3.59
N LEU A 55 5.86 7.81 2.26
CA LEU A 55 6.99 7.34 1.43
C LEU A 55 8.13 8.37 1.39
N GLU A 56 9.36 7.91 1.18
CA GLU A 56 10.52 8.81 1.01
C GLU A 56 10.40 9.75 -0.20
N ASP A 57 9.82 9.28 -1.31
CA ASP A 57 9.62 10.06 -2.55
C ASP A 57 8.15 9.97 -3.03
N PRO A 58 7.27 10.88 -2.56
CA PRO A 58 5.85 10.88 -2.90
C PRO A 58 5.54 11.13 -4.39
N GLU A 59 6.52 11.61 -5.17
CA GLU A 59 6.35 11.88 -6.60
C GLU A 59 6.69 10.66 -7.47
N ASN A 60 7.32 9.62 -6.90
CA ASN A 60 7.76 8.42 -7.61
C ASN A 60 7.15 7.16 -7.00
N VAL A 61 5.89 6.92 -7.32
CA VAL A 61 5.07 5.85 -6.72
C VAL A 61 4.58 4.87 -7.78
N LEU A 62 4.79 3.58 -7.52
CA LEU A 62 4.20 2.47 -8.27
C LEU A 62 2.98 1.92 -7.51
N PHE A 63 1.85 1.85 -8.20
CA PHE A 63 0.64 1.19 -7.69
C PHE A 63 0.55 -0.24 -8.23
N MET A 64 0.35 -1.21 -7.35
CA MET A 64 0.08 -2.61 -7.68
C MET A 64 -1.28 -2.99 -7.12
N CYS A 65 -2.26 -3.22 -8.01
CA CYS A 65 -3.68 -3.40 -7.68
C CYS A 65 -4.22 -4.74 -8.17
#